data_AF-A0A966I3J2-F1
#
_entry.id   AF-A0A966I3J2-F1
#
_cell.length_a   1.000
_cell.length_b   1.000
_cell.length_c   1.000
_cell.angle_alpha   90.00
_cell.angle_beta   90.00
_cell.angle_gamma   90.00
#
_symmetry.space_group_name_H-M   'P 1'
#
loop_
_entity.id
_entity.type
_entity.pdbx_description
1 polymer ?
#
loop_
_entity_poly.entity_id
_entity_poly.type
_entity_poly.pdbx_seq_one_letter_code
_entity_poly.pdbx_strand_id
1 'polypeptide(L)' 'SDRGASIRIPVYTVEHDWNGYLEDRRPASNADPYKILAHIVGTLTK' A
#
# COMPACT_ATOMS: atom_id res chain seq x y z
N SER A 1 11.40 2.21 8.30
CA SER A 1 11.00 2.70 6.95
C SER A 1 11.78 1.94 5.91
N ASP A 2 11.40 0.68 5.65
CA ASP A 2 12.11 -0.15 4.68
C ASP A 2 11.62 0.16 3.26
N ARG A 3 12.54 0.48 2.35
CA ARG A 3 12.27 0.72 0.93
C ARG A 3 12.52 -0.53 0.06
N GLY A 4 12.98 -1.64 0.62
CA GLY A 4 13.07 -2.93 -0.07
C GLY A 4 11.80 -3.78 0.05
N ALA A 5 10.92 -3.47 1.01
CA ALA A 5 9.71 -4.24 1.27
C ALA A 5 8.61 -4.03 0.21
N SER A 6 7.84 -5.09 -0.05
CA SER A 6 6.69 -5.09 -0.96
C SER A 6 5.58 -4.12 -0.54
N ILE A 7 5.29 -4.07 0.75
CA ILE A 7 4.39 -3.10 1.37
C ILE A 7 5.19 -2.28 2.38
N ARG A 8 5.06 -0.96 2.33
CA ARG A 8 5.79 -0.05 3.21
C ARG A 8 4.81 0.72 4.10
N ILE A 9 5.14 0.81 5.39
CA ILE A 9 4.47 1.71 6.34
C ILE A 9 5.37 2.95 6.49
N PRO A 10 4.91 4.14 6.11
CA PRO A 10 5.64 5.40 6.31
C PRO A 10 5.92 5.63 7.80
N VAL A 11 7.06 6.27 8.12
CA VAL A 11 7.39 6.65 9.51
C VAL A 11 6.32 7.56 10.09
N TYR A 12 5.74 8.44 9.27
CA TYR A 12 4.60 9.28 9.64
C TYR A 12 3.49 8.47 10.34
N THR A 13 3.07 7.35 9.77
CA THR A 13 2.01 6.51 10.36
C THR A 13 2.44 5.91 11.70
N VAL A 14 3.72 5.57 11.87
CA VAL A 14 4.25 5.08 13.15
C VAL A 14 4.31 6.19 14.20
N GLU A 15 4.68 7.41 13.80
CA GLU A 15 4.76 8.59 14.67
C GLU A 15 3.38 9.19 15.02
N HIS A 16 2.34 8.85 14.28
CA HIS A 16 0.97 9.33 14.46
C HIS A 16 0.04 8.21 14.96
N ASP A 17 0.44 7.51 16.02
CA ASP A 17 -0.38 6.50 16.70
C ASP A 17 -0.98 5.41 15.77
N TRP A 18 -0.21 4.97 14.76
CA TRP A 18 -0.64 4.01 13.74
C TRP A 18 -1.82 4.47 12.87
N ASN A 19 -2.08 5.78 12.84
CA ASN A 19 -3.06 6.41 11.97
C ASN A 19 -2.38 6.99 10.72
N GLY A 20 -2.83 6.56 9.54
CA GLY A 20 -2.29 7.00 8.27
C GLY A 20 -2.54 6.00 7.16
N TYR A 21 -1.52 5.71 6.35
CA TYR A 21 -1.66 4.88 5.16
C TYR A 21 -0.49 3.91 5.03
N LEU A 22 -0.72 2.86 4.23
CA LEU A 22 0.32 1.96 3.75
C LEU A 22 0.58 2.21 2.26
N GLU A 23 1.79 1.92 1.82
CA GLU A 23 2.22 2.08 0.43
C GLU A 23 2.45 0.68 -0.17
N ASP A 24 1.60 0.26 -1.13
CA ASP A 24 1.85 -0.95 -1.93
C ASP A 24 2.79 -0.60 -3.09
N ARG A 25 3.98 -1.19 -3.08
CA ARG A 25 5.07 -0.86 -4.01
C ARG A 25 5.31 -1.96 -5.04
N ARG A 26 4.43 -2.95 -5.10
CA ARG A 26 4.44 -4.04 -6.08
C ARG A 26 3.91 -3.67 -7.47
N PRO A 27 2.96 -2.72 -7.64
CA PRO A 27 2.47 -2.37 -8.97
C PRO A 27 3.58 -1.81 -9.87
N ALA A 28 3.72 -2.39 -11.06
CA ALA A 28 4.65 -1.91 -12.08
C ALA A 28 4.13 -0.64 -12.78
N SER A 29 5.01 0.10 -13.44
CA SER A 29 4.68 1.39 -14.08
C SER A 29 3.65 1.31 -15.20
N ASN A 30 3.46 0.13 -15.81
CA ASN A 30 2.50 -0.14 -16.88
C ASN A 30 1.18 -0.76 -16.39
N ALA A 31 1.02 -0.90 -15.09
CA ALA A 31 -0.13 -1.60 -14.53
C ALA A 31 -1.41 -0.74 -14.61
N ASP A 32 -2.54 -1.41 -14.82
CA ASP A 32 -3.86 -0.78 -14.95
C ASP A 32 -4.36 -0.33 -13.57
N PRO A 33 -4.57 0.99 -13.35
CA PRO A 33 -4.95 1.52 -12.03
C PRO A 33 -6.29 0.98 -11.54
N TYR A 34 -7.24 0.70 -12.44
CA TYR A 34 -8.56 0.21 -12.05
C TYR A 34 -8.50 -1.23 -11.57
N LYS A 35 -7.70 -2.07 -12.24
CA LYS A 35 -7.49 -3.46 -11.81
C LYS A 35 -6.75 -3.52 -10.49
N ILE A 36 -5.70 -2.71 -10.31
CA ILE A 36 -4.97 -2.63 -9.03
C ILE A 36 -5.92 -2.30 -7.89
N LEU A 37 -6.72 -1.23 -8.03
CA LEU A 37 -7.63 -0.81 -6.99
C LEU A 37 -8.69 -1.88 -6.68
N ALA A 38 -9.29 -2.46 -7.71
CA ALA A 38 -10.27 -3.53 -7.55
C ALA A 38 -9.68 -4.75 -6.83
N HIS A 39 -8.44 -5.14 -7.14
CA HIS A 39 -7.75 -6.21 -6.45
C HIS A 39 -7.44 -5.86 -4.99
N ILE A 40 -6.90 -4.67 -4.71
CA ILE A 40 -6.59 -4.25 -3.34
C ILE A 40 -7.86 -4.23 -2.48
N VAL A 41 -8.91 -3.55 -2.94
CA VAL A 41 -10.18 -3.44 -2.21
C VAL A 41 -10.82 -4.82 -2.05
N GLY A 42 -10.86 -5.61 -3.12
CA GLY A 42 -11.42 -6.96 -3.09
C GLY A 42 -10.71 -7.91 -2.12
N THR A 43 -9.40 -7.74 -1.90
CA THR A 43 -8.63 -8.56 -0.93
C THR A 43 -8.84 -8.11 0.53
N LEU A 44 -9.21 -6.84 0.74
CA LEU A 44 -9.48 -6.27 2.07
C LEU A 44 -10.92 -6.52 2.53
N THR A 45 -11.85 -6.64 1.59
CA THR A 45 -13.22 -7.07 1.84
C THR A 45 -13.30 -8.58 1.97
N LYS A 46 -13.99 -9.08 2.99
CA LYS A 46 -14.17 -10.51 3.24
C LYS A 46 -15.23 -11.14 2.34
#